data_AF-A0A3N5QY75-F1
#
_entry.id   AF-A0A3N5QY75-F1
#
_cell.length_a   1.000
_cell.length_b   1.000
_cell.length_c   1.000
_cell.angle_alpha   90.00
_cell.angle_beta   90.00
_cell.angle_gamma   90.00
#
_symmetry.space_group_name_H-M   'P 1'
#
loop_
_entity.id
_entity.type
_entity.pdbx_description
1 polymer ?
#
loop_
_entity_poly.entity_id
_entity_poly.type
_entity_poly.pdbx_seq_one_letter_code
_entity_poly.pdbx_strand_id
1 'polypeptide(L)'
;MDFVRSIIDMIIVLLFLRMLIRPSEAYYNPIYHLIYRITDPLLFPVRSLIGNNNMATLFVITGIVVIRGLIYVLFLSIPIGAGIAISCLHLLQFLFTAYFIIWLVSLSNQFRFGMPLFNVMERALNPLRWFLSHLGVSRRRFHFFAFFLLWIGYALLTVLFKSQVLADFLWSYKPILSSLAEGLMLLIALFTLPGFFSLIIIIGALLSFVSPDPSNPIVQGIYGISEPLLRPFRRLVPLLGGIDFSPFFALLFFQFAGMGVQKLLQKGLFLLLNAYPVLSLPWRS
;
A
#
# COMPACT_ATOMS: atom_id res chain seq x y z
N MET A 1 14.12 -10.64 12.64
CA MET A 1 14.28 -9.70 11.50
C MET A 1 12.97 -8.99 11.17
N ASP A 2 11.84 -9.69 11.20
CA ASP A 2 10.54 -9.14 10.79
C ASP A 2 10.07 -7.95 11.63
N PHE A 3 10.35 -7.97 12.94
CA PHE A 3 10.04 -6.86 13.83
C PHE A 3 10.79 -5.57 13.45
N VAL A 4 12.12 -5.65 13.24
CA VAL A 4 12.95 -4.50 12.83
C VAL A 4 12.49 -3.97 11.47
N ARG A 5 12.21 -4.87 10.52
CA ARG A 5 11.66 -4.51 9.22
C ARG A 5 10.33 -3.76 9.38
N SER A 6 9.41 -4.26 10.20
CA SER A 6 8.11 -3.64 10.46
C SER A 6 8.24 -2.25 11.07
N ILE A 7 9.16 -2.04 12.02
CA ILE A 7 9.45 -0.72 12.59
C ILE A 7 9.96 0.24 11.51
N ILE A 8 10.92 -0.19 10.69
CA ILE A 8 11.47 0.65 9.63
C ILE A 8 10.38 1.01 8.62
N ASP A 9 9.55 0.05 8.22
CA ASP A 9 8.42 0.28 7.33
C ASP A 9 7.43 1.27 7.94
N MET A 10 7.11 1.15 9.24
CA MET A 10 6.25 2.11 9.96
C MET A 10 6.84 3.53 9.97
N ILE A 11 8.14 3.69 10.23
CA ILE A 11 8.79 5.01 10.20
C ILE A 11 8.73 5.61 8.79
N ILE A 12 8.99 4.79 7.77
CA ILE A 12 8.89 5.20 6.36
C ILE A 12 7.46 5.65 6.04
N VAL A 13 6.43 4.91 6.48
CA VAL A 13 5.01 5.31 6.32
C VAL A 13 4.77 6.68 6.89
N LEU A 14 5.19 6.92 8.15
CA LEU A 14 4.97 8.18 8.83
C LEU A 14 5.67 9.34 8.12
N LEU A 15 6.88 9.13 7.59
CA LEU A 15 7.60 10.14 6.81
C LEU A 15 6.93 10.42 5.46
N PHE A 16 6.39 9.42 4.76
CA PHE A 16 5.60 9.66 3.55
C PHE A 16 4.30 10.39 3.84
N LEU A 17 3.56 9.98 4.88
CA LEU A 17 2.35 10.68 5.31
C LEU A 17 2.67 12.14 5.64
N ARG A 18 3.79 12.40 6.32
CA ARG A 18 4.25 13.76 6.60
C ARG A 18 4.43 14.59 5.34
N MET A 19 5.03 14.04 4.28
CA MET A 19 5.20 14.75 2.99
C MET A 19 3.87 15.09 2.32
N LEU A 20 2.86 14.25 2.53
CA LEU A 20 1.52 14.49 2.00
C LEU A 20 0.76 15.54 2.82
N ILE A 21 0.99 15.63 4.12
CA ILE A 21 0.28 16.53 5.04
C ILE A 21 0.84 17.96 4.99
N ARG A 22 -0.03 18.94 4.75
CA ARG A 22 0.34 20.37 4.80
C ARG A 22 0.51 20.85 6.26
N PRO A 23 1.49 21.72 6.54
CA PRO A 23 1.68 22.29 7.87
C PRO A 23 0.43 23.00 8.42
N SER A 24 -0.31 23.71 7.56
CA SER A 24 -1.55 24.39 7.94
C SER A 24 -2.67 23.44 8.39
N GLU A 25 -2.74 22.25 7.81
CA GLU A 25 -3.71 21.21 8.21
C GLU A 25 -3.28 20.55 9.52
N ALA A 26 -1.97 20.42 9.74
CA ALA A 26 -1.42 19.81 10.95
C ALA A 26 -1.68 20.63 12.21
N TYR A 27 -1.86 21.95 12.07
CA TYR A 27 -2.17 22.83 13.19
C TYR A 27 -3.53 22.54 13.83
N TYR A 28 -4.54 22.20 13.02
CA TYR A 28 -5.91 21.98 13.49
C TYR A 28 -6.25 20.51 13.75
N ASN A 29 -5.48 19.57 13.19
CA ASN A 29 -5.76 18.14 13.29
C ASN A 29 -4.76 17.44 14.22
N PRO A 30 -5.20 16.86 15.36
CA PRO A 30 -4.31 16.24 16.33
C PRO A 30 -3.53 15.04 15.76
N ILE A 31 -4.07 14.31 14.79
CA ILE A 31 -3.37 13.18 14.14
C ILE A 31 -2.20 13.68 13.31
N TYR A 32 -2.43 14.74 12.54
CA TYR A 32 -1.40 15.32 11.69
C TYR A 32 -0.30 15.93 12.55
N HIS A 33 -0.67 16.58 13.64
CA HIS A 33 0.27 17.02 14.65
C HIS A 33 1.07 15.86 15.26
N LEU A 34 0.42 14.72 15.56
CA LEU A 34 1.10 13.52 16.07
C LEU A 34 2.12 12.98 15.06
N ILE A 35 1.78 12.92 13.77
CA ILE A 35 2.71 12.50 12.71
C ILE A 35 3.93 13.44 12.67
N TYR A 36 3.72 14.75 12.77
CA TYR A 36 4.82 15.72 12.84
C TYR A 36 5.68 15.48 14.09
N ARG A 37 5.06 15.33 15.25
CA ARG A 37 5.76 15.09 16.53
C ARG A 37 6.60 13.81 16.51
N ILE A 38 6.10 12.72 15.94
CA ILE A 38 6.85 11.45 15.84
C ILE A 38 8.03 11.58 14.87
N THR A 39 7.86 12.31 13.77
CA THR A 39 8.86 12.40 12.70
C THR A 39 9.86 13.55 12.87
N ASP A 40 9.54 14.56 13.69
CA ASP A 40 10.38 15.74 13.91
C ASP A 40 11.76 15.44 14.48
N PRO A 41 11.93 14.56 15.49
CA PRO A 41 13.25 14.22 16.02
C PRO A 41 14.21 13.65 14.97
N LEU A 42 13.67 12.89 14.01
CA LEU A 42 14.45 12.32 12.90
C LEU A 42 14.85 13.39 11.87
N LEU A 43 14.02 14.44 11.73
CA LEU A 43 14.17 15.45 10.68
C LEU A 43 14.93 16.69 11.14
N PHE A 44 14.90 17.03 12.44
CA PHE A 44 15.59 18.18 13.01
C PHE A 44 17.08 18.27 12.63
N PRO A 45 17.90 17.21 12.77
CA PRO A 45 19.32 17.31 12.41
C PRO A 45 19.52 17.60 10.91
N VAL A 46 18.71 16.97 10.05
CA VAL A 46 18.81 17.11 8.59
C VAL A 46 18.24 18.44 8.10
N ARG A 47 17.21 18.97 8.76
CA ARG A 47 16.59 20.26 8.43
C ARG A 47 17.56 21.41 8.52
N SER A 48 18.45 21.37 9.52
CA SER A 48 19.48 22.37 9.69
C SER A 48 20.42 22.45 8.47
N LEU A 49 20.59 21.34 7.74
CA LEU A 49 21.44 21.24 6.56
C LEU A 49 20.69 21.57 5.26
N ILE A 50 19.45 21.09 5.11
CA ILE A 50 18.76 21.06 3.80
C ILE A 50 17.76 22.21 3.62
N GLY A 51 17.32 22.91 4.67
CA GLY A 51 16.43 24.09 4.62
C GLY A 51 14.99 23.81 4.14
N ASN A 52 14.80 22.98 3.12
CA ASN A 52 13.51 22.54 2.60
C ASN A 52 13.02 21.29 3.33
N ASN A 53 11.87 21.39 3.99
CA ASN A 53 11.27 20.31 4.77
C ASN A 53 10.99 19.02 3.98
N ASN A 54 10.54 19.13 2.73
CA ASN A 54 10.24 17.95 1.91
C ASN A 54 11.53 17.27 1.46
N MET A 55 12.56 18.05 1.12
CA MET A 55 13.86 17.52 0.74
C MET A 55 14.57 16.87 1.94
N ALA A 56 14.48 17.48 3.13
CA ALA A 56 14.96 16.87 4.36
C ALA A 56 14.25 15.53 4.65
N THR A 57 12.94 15.45 4.38
CA THR A 57 12.17 14.22 4.55
C THR A 57 12.60 13.12 3.58
N LEU A 58 12.79 13.47 2.30
CA LEU A 58 13.32 12.53 1.31
C LEU A 58 14.73 12.04 1.67
N PHE A 59 15.59 12.94 2.16
CA PHE A 59 16.93 12.58 2.57
C PHE A 59 16.91 11.57 3.73
N VAL A 60 16.07 11.79 4.75
CA VAL A 60 15.90 10.85 5.86
C VAL A 60 15.35 9.51 5.38
N ILE A 61 14.35 9.50 4.50
CA ILE A 61 13.82 8.26 3.91
C ILE A 61 14.94 7.49 3.20
N THR A 62 15.73 8.17 2.37
CA THR A 62 16.88 7.56 1.68
C THR A 62 17.89 6.99 2.66
N GLY A 63 18.25 7.74 3.71
CA GLY A 63 19.15 7.27 4.76
C GLY A 63 18.64 6.00 5.46
N ILE A 64 17.35 5.97 5.81
CA ILE A 64 16.71 4.80 6.43
C ILE A 64 16.72 3.58 5.49
N VAL A 65 16.47 3.80 4.19
CA VAL A 65 16.50 2.74 3.17
C VAL A 65 17.90 2.16 3.02
N VAL A 66 18.93 3.00 3.04
CA VAL A 66 20.33 2.56 3.02
C VAL A 66 20.68 1.77 4.28
N ILE A 67 20.31 2.27 5.46
CA ILE A 67 20.53 1.56 6.74
C ILE A 67 19.85 0.19 6.71
N ARG A 68 18.60 0.09 6.25
CA ARG A 68 17.90 -1.19 6.08
C ARG A 68 18.64 -2.12 5.11
N GLY A 69 19.18 -1.59 4.02
CA GLY A 69 19.99 -2.35 3.08
C GLY A 69 21.26 -2.91 3.71
N LEU A 70 21.97 -2.10 4.50
CA LEU A 70 23.16 -2.53 5.25
C LEU A 70 22.82 -3.60 6.31
N ILE A 71 21.65 -3.49 6.96
CA ILE A 71 21.16 -4.54 7.86
C ILE A 71 21.00 -5.86 7.08
N TYR A 72 20.41 -5.85 5.88
CA TYR A 72 20.31 -7.07 5.06
C TYR A 72 21.67 -7.64 4.65
N VAL A 73 22.63 -6.78 4.31
CA VAL A 73 24.02 -7.20 4.03
C VAL A 73 24.60 -7.98 5.21
N LEU A 74 24.48 -7.44 6.42
CA LEU A 74 25.03 -8.04 7.63
C LEU A 74 24.34 -9.36 8.00
N PHE A 75 23.01 -9.43 7.89
CA PHE A 75 22.25 -10.62 8.32
C PHE A 75 22.25 -11.75 7.28
N LEU A 76 22.23 -11.42 6.00
CA LEU A 76 22.15 -12.42 4.92
C LEU A 76 23.52 -12.71 4.29
N SER A 77 24.58 -12.02 4.72
CA SER A 77 25.94 -12.15 4.17
C SER A 77 25.98 -11.95 2.64
N ILE A 78 25.20 -10.98 2.16
CA ILE A 78 25.08 -10.65 0.72
C ILE A 78 25.92 -9.42 0.35
N PRO A 79 26.29 -9.23 -0.93
CA PRO A 79 26.99 -8.03 -1.37
C PRO A 79 26.23 -6.73 -1.06
N ILE A 80 26.96 -5.63 -0.83
CA ILE A 80 26.38 -4.32 -0.48
C ILE A 80 25.35 -3.86 -1.51
N GLY A 81 25.67 -3.99 -2.80
CA GLY A 81 24.75 -3.65 -3.89
C GLY A 81 23.44 -4.45 -3.82
N ALA A 82 23.51 -5.75 -3.51
CA ALA A 82 22.34 -6.61 -3.38
C ALA A 82 21.46 -6.22 -2.18
N GLY A 83 22.06 -5.93 -1.02
CA GLY A 83 21.28 -5.50 0.16
C GLY A 83 20.57 -4.16 -0.05
N ILE A 84 21.24 -3.18 -0.67
CA ILE A 84 20.62 -1.90 -1.03
C ILE A 84 19.48 -2.12 -2.05
N ALA A 85 19.70 -2.93 -3.08
CA ALA A 85 18.67 -3.24 -4.08
C ALA A 85 17.43 -3.90 -3.46
N ILE A 86 17.60 -4.88 -2.56
CA ILE A 86 16.50 -5.51 -1.82
C ILE A 86 15.76 -4.46 -0.98
N SER A 87 16.47 -3.55 -0.32
CA SER A 87 15.84 -2.46 0.43
C SER A 87 15.04 -1.52 -0.46
N CYS A 88 15.55 -1.16 -1.64
CA CYS A 88 14.81 -0.35 -2.62
C CYS A 88 13.55 -1.07 -3.12
N LEU A 89 13.66 -2.38 -3.41
CA LEU A 89 12.52 -3.21 -3.81
C LEU A 89 11.43 -3.24 -2.72
N HIS A 90 11.81 -3.38 -1.46
CA HIS A 90 10.86 -3.35 -0.34
C HIS A 90 10.17 -2.00 -0.19
N LEU A 91 10.93 -0.89 -0.36
CA LEU A 91 10.34 0.45 -0.39
C LEU A 91 9.33 0.59 -1.53
N LEU A 92 9.70 0.13 -2.72
CA LEU A 92 8.82 0.18 -3.88
C LEU A 92 7.54 -0.64 -3.69
N GLN A 93 7.67 -1.86 -3.17
CA GLN A 93 6.54 -2.72 -2.84
C GLN A 93 5.62 -2.04 -1.82
N PHE A 94 6.20 -1.44 -0.79
CA PHE A 94 5.46 -0.69 0.23
C PHE A 94 4.69 0.48 -0.39
N LEU A 95 5.37 1.31 -1.20
CA LEU A 95 4.76 2.45 -1.87
C LEU A 95 3.64 2.03 -2.83
N PHE A 96 3.85 0.96 -3.59
CA PHE A 96 2.84 0.40 -4.48
C PHE A 96 1.62 -0.08 -3.68
N THR A 97 1.83 -0.78 -2.57
CA THR A 97 0.75 -1.28 -1.70
C THR A 97 -0.04 -0.13 -1.08
N ALA A 98 0.66 0.87 -0.52
CA ALA A 98 0.04 2.06 0.03
C ALA A 98 -0.78 2.82 -1.02
N TYR A 99 -0.21 2.99 -2.22
CA TYR A 99 -0.91 3.62 -3.34
C TYR A 99 -2.15 2.82 -3.74
N PHE A 100 -2.05 1.49 -3.84
CA PHE A 100 -3.17 0.64 -4.20
C PHE A 100 -4.30 0.73 -3.17
N ILE A 101 -3.98 0.76 -1.87
CA ILE A 101 -4.97 0.98 -0.81
C ILE A 101 -5.64 2.34 -0.99
N ILE A 102 -4.88 3.42 -1.19
CA ILE A 102 -5.43 4.76 -1.42
C ILE A 102 -6.32 4.78 -2.67
N TRP A 103 -5.89 4.13 -3.74
CA TRP A 103 -6.65 4.01 -4.97
C TRP A 103 -7.98 3.27 -4.76
N LEU A 104 -7.95 2.15 -4.03
CA LEU A 104 -9.14 1.36 -3.71
C LEU A 104 -10.10 2.14 -2.82
N VAL A 105 -9.58 2.76 -1.76
CA VAL A 105 -10.37 3.61 -0.86
C VAL A 105 -10.97 4.80 -1.63
N SER A 106 -10.26 5.33 -2.62
CA SER A 106 -10.76 6.41 -3.49
C SER A 106 -11.89 5.98 -4.42
N LEU A 107 -12.13 4.68 -4.63
CA LEU A 107 -13.33 4.21 -5.35
C LEU A 107 -14.61 4.41 -4.52
N SER A 108 -14.48 4.59 -3.21
CA SER A 108 -15.64 4.81 -2.36
C SER A 108 -16.16 6.25 -2.50
N ASN A 109 -17.45 6.37 -2.78
CA ASN A 109 -18.13 7.65 -3.03
C ASN A 109 -18.55 8.38 -1.74
N GLN A 110 -17.95 8.06 -0.59
CA GLN A 110 -18.33 8.61 0.72
C GLN A 110 -17.41 9.74 1.19
N PHE A 111 -16.21 9.84 0.62
CA PHE A 111 -15.28 10.90 0.95
C PHE A 111 -15.74 12.23 0.35
N ARG A 112 -16.01 13.19 1.23
CA ARG A 112 -16.38 14.55 0.83
C ARG A 112 -15.15 15.45 0.83
N PHE A 113 -15.19 16.45 -0.04
CA PHE A 113 -14.20 17.51 -0.05
C PHE A 113 -14.13 18.19 1.34
N GLY A 114 -12.92 18.37 1.87
CA GLY A 114 -12.69 18.92 3.21
C GLY A 114 -12.42 17.88 4.29
N MET A 115 -12.67 16.59 4.06
CA MET A 115 -12.24 15.54 4.98
C MET A 115 -10.70 15.41 4.97
N PRO A 116 -10.03 15.34 6.14
CA PRO A 116 -8.57 15.28 6.18
C PRO A 116 -8.00 14.12 5.36
N LEU A 117 -8.54 12.91 5.52
CA LEU A 117 -8.09 11.72 4.80
C LEU A 117 -8.23 11.89 3.27
N PHE A 118 -9.33 12.50 2.82
CA PHE A 118 -9.55 12.79 1.40
C PHE A 118 -8.43 13.67 0.82
N ASN A 119 -8.04 14.74 1.52
CA ASN A 119 -6.98 15.65 1.06
C ASN A 119 -5.63 14.93 0.93
N VAL A 120 -5.29 14.03 1.86
CA VAL A 120 -4.05 13.21 1.79
C VAL A 120 -4.10 12.27 0.60
N MET A 121 -5.22 11.55 0.43
CA MET A 121 -5.42 10.64 -0.69
C MET A 121 -5.36 11.39 -2.03
N GLU A 122 -6.01 12.54 -2.13
CA GLU A 122 -5.99 13.37 -3.32
C GLU A 122 -4.56 13.79 -3.65
N ARG A 123 -3.79 14.26 -2.68
CA ARG A 123 -2.37 14.60 -2.89
C ARG A 123 -1.52 13.41 -3.32
N ALA A 124 -1.73 12.22 -2.73
CA ALA A 124 -1.01 11.01 -3.12
C ALA A 124 -1.29 10.59 -4.57
N LEU A 125 -2.54 10.75 -5.04
CA LEU A 125 -2.97 10.38 -6.39
C LEU A 125 -2.64 11.46 -7.45
N ASN A 126 -2.27 12.68 -7.05
CA ASN A 126 -2.03 13.81 -7.96
C ASN A 126 -0.94 13.57 -9.01
N PRO A 127 0.26 13.05 -8.66
CA PRO A 127 1.30 12.79 -9.66
C PRO A 127 0.82 11.84 -10.76
N LEU A 128 0.07 10.80 -10.38
CA LEU A 128 -0.47 9.84 -11.35
C LEU A 128 -1.58 10.45 -12.20
N ARG A 129 -2.45 11.28 -11.60
CA ARG A 129 -3.49 12.02 -12.35
C ARG A 129 -2.86 12.93 -13.39
N TRP A 130 -1.83 13.68 -13.00
CA TRP A 130 -1.07 14.54 -13.91
C TRP A 130 -0.47 13.73 -15.05
N PHE A 131 0.20 12.61 -14.75
CA PHE A 131 0.81 11.77 -15.77
C PHE A 131 -0.23 11.18 -16.74
N LEU A 132 -1.31 10.61 -16.19
CA LEU A 132 -2.38 10.01 -17.00
C LEU A 132 -3.15 11.05 -17.82
N SER A 133 -3.28 12.29 -17.35
CA SER A 133 -3.89 13.35 -18.16
C SER A 133 -3.06 13.73 -19.37
N HIS A 134 -1.72 13.63 -19.30
CA HIS A 134 -0.85 13.82 -20.47
C HIS A 134 -1.04 12.69 -21.50
N LEU A 135 -1.45 11.50 -21.06
CA LEU A 135 -1.81 10.39 -21.93
C LEU A 135 -3.26 10.47 -22.46
N GLY A 136 -3.95 11.60 -22.26
CA GLY A 136 -5.34 11.79 -22.71
C GLY A 136 -6.38 10.99 -21.90
N VAL A 137 -6.01 10.44 -20.74
CA VAL A 137 -6.95 9.67 -19.91
C VAL A 137 -7.88 10.63 -19.16
N SER A 138 -9.18 10.48 -19.41
CA SER A 138 -10.20 11.27 -18.72
C SER A 138 -10.34 10.90 -17.24
N ARG A 139 -10.81 11.85 -16.41
CA ARG A 139 -11.02 11.63 -14.96
C ARG A 139 -11.89 10.41 -14.65
N ARG A 140 -12.90 10.11 -15.48
CA ARG A 140 -13.79 8.94 -15.31
C ARG A 140 -13.05 7.62 -15.49
N ARG A 141 -12.03 7.57 -16.34
CA ARG A 141 -11.23 6.37 -16.61
C ARG A 141 -9.95 6.30 -15.77
N PHE A 142 -9.66 7.35 -14.99
CA PHE A 142 -8.44 7.46 -14.18
C PHE A 142 -8.20 6.20 -13.35
N HIS A 143 -9.18 5.73 -12.59
CA HIS A 143 -9.00 4.59 -11.70
C HIS A 143 -8.57 3.32 -12.46
N PHE A 144 -9.21 3.04 -13.59
CA PHE A 144 -8.87 1.88 -14.41
C PHE A 144 -7.42 1.96 -14.90
N PHE A 145 -7.04 3.05 -15.56
CA PHE A 145 -5.67 3.20 -16.09
C PHE A 145 -4.61 3.32 -15.00
N ALA A 146 -4.93 3.93 -13.87
CA ALA A 146 -4.04 4.04 -12.73
C ALA A 146 -3.60 2.66 -12.23
N PHE A 147 -4.54 1.73 -12.09
CA PHE A 147 -4.25 0.37 -11.64
C PHE A 147 -3.21 -0.32 -12.54
N PHE A 148 -3.44 -0.34 -13.86
CA PHE A 148 -2.51 -0.97 -14.80
C PHE A 148 -1.16 -0.28 -14.86
N LEU A 149 -1.15 1.05 -14.87
CA LEU A 149 0.09 1.83 -14.91
C LEU A 149 0.99 1.52 -13.71
N LEU A 150 0.42 1.49 -12.51
CA LEU A 150 1.18 1.17 -11.31
C LEU A 150 1.67 -0.27 -11.38
N TRP A 151 0.82 -1.21 -11.79
CA TRP A 151 1.17 -2.63 -11.81
C TRP A 151 2.31 -2.91 -12.78
N ILE A 152 2.22 -2.35 -13.98
CA ILE A 152 3.29 -2.40 -14.99
C ILE A 152 4.55 -1.70 -14.45
N GLY A 153 4.40 -0.52 -13.84
CA GLY A 153 5.53 0.20 -13.26
C GLY A 153 6.25 -0.61 -12.17
N TYR A 154 5.50 -1.25 -11.26
CA TYR A 154 6.05 -2.13 -10.24
C TYR A 154 6.77 -3.34 -10.85
N ALA A 155 6.15 -4.01 -11.83
CA ALA A 155 6.76 -5.15 -12.51
C ALA A 155 8.06 -4.76 -13.22
N LEU A 156 8.06 -3.65 -13.98
CA LEU A 156 9.24 -3.15 -14.68
C LEU A 156 10.37 -2.78 -13.72
N LEU A 157 10.06 -2.06 -12.65
CA LEU A 157 11.06 -1.70 -11.65
C LEU A 157 11.61 -2.95 -10.96
N THR A 158 10.78 -3.95 -10.67
CA THR A 158 11.23 -5.23 -10.11
C THR A 158 12.20 -5.95 -11.05
N VAL A 159 11.91 -5.96 -12.36
CA VAL A 159 12.84 -6.48 -13.38
C VAL A 159 14.17 -5.72 -13.34
N LEU A 160 14.14 -4.39 -13.35
CA LEU A 160 15.33 -3.54 -13.39
C LEU A 160 16.23 -3.72 -12.16
N PHE A 161 15.65 -3.82 -10.96
CA PHE A 161 16.42 -4.01 -9.74
C PHE A 161 16.98 -5.42 -9.64
N LYS A 162 16.25 -6.44 -10.11
CA LYS A 162 16.73 -7.82 -10.09
C LYS A 162 17.75 -8.13 -11.17
N SER A 163 17.64 -7.52 -12.35
CA SER A 163 18.63 -7.67 -13.41
C SER A 163 20.00 -7.10 -13.04
N GLN A 164 20.07 -6.19 -12.07
CA GLN A 164 21.33 -5.68 -11.53
C GLN A 164 21.91 -6.56 -10.41
N VAL A 165 21.06 -7.32 -9.71
CA VAL A 165 21.47 -8.24 -8.63
C VAL A 165 21.81 -9.63 -9.17
N LEU A 166 21.19 -10.05 -10.28
CA LEU A 166 21.61 -11.22 -11.06
C LEU A 166 22.50 -10.74 -12.21
N ALA A 167 23.81 -10.98 -12.11
CA ALA A 167 24.78 -10.83 -13.21
C ALA A 167 24.50 -11.75 -14.44
N ASP A 168 23.30 -12.32 -14.53
CA ASP A 168 22.83 -13.23 -15.58
C ASP A 168 22.02 -12.52 -16.69
N PHE A 169 21.91 -11.19 -16.64
CA PHE A 169 20.99 -10.38 -17.46
C PHE A 169 21.12 -10.59 -18.98
N LEU A 170 22.29 -10.97 -19.49
CA LEU A 170 22.50 -11.05 -20.95
C LEU A 170 22.09 -12.39 -21.58
N TRP A 171 21.77 -13.44 -20.81
CA TRP A 171 21.53 -14.78 -21.37
C TRP A 171 20.27 -15.51 -20.88
N SER A 172 19.45 -14.91 -20.01
CA SER A 172 18.27 -15.60 -19.46
C SER A 172 17.00 -14.76 -19.46
N TYR A 173 15.91 -15.29 -20.02
CA TYR A 173 14.56 -14.70 -19.93
C TYR A 173 13.91 -14.87 -18.53
N LYS A 174 14.51 -15.70 -17.68
CA LYS A 174 14.02 -16.03 -16.32
C LYS A 174 13.75 -14.81 -15.42
N PRO A 175 14.56 -13.72 -15.43
CA PRO A 175 14.32 -12.54 -14.60
C PRO A 175 13.00 -11.83 -14.95
N ILE A 176 12.69 -11.73 -16.25
CA ILE A 176 11.44 -11.12 -16.73
C ILE A 176 10.25 -11.93 -16.22
N LEU A 177 10.29 -13.25 -16.42
CA LEU A 177 9.21 -14.10 -15.97
C LEU A 177 9.05 -14.12 -14.44
N SER A 178 10.16 -14.18 -13.70
CA SER A 178 10.10 -14.15 -12.23
C SER A 178 9.50 -12.84 -11.70
N SER A 179 9.76 -11.72 -12.37
CA SER A 179 9.21 -10.41 -11.98
C SER A 179 7.74 -10.28 -12.36
N LEU A 180 7.31 -10.83 -13.50
CA LEU A 180 5.90 -10.93 -13.86
C LEU A 180 5.15 -11.82 -12.86
N ALA A 181 5.72 -12.97 -12.51
CA ALA A 181 5.16 -13.86 -11.49
C ALA A 181 5.04 -13.15 -10.14
N GLU A 182 6.03 -12.34 -9.74
CA GLU A 182 5.96 -11.54 -8.52
C GLU A 182 4.95 -10.40 -8.59
N GLY A 183 4.83 -9.72 -9.74
CA GLY A 183 3.77 -8.74 -9.96
C GLY A 183 2.39 -9.37 -9.82
N LEU A 184 2.20 -10.58 -10.34
CA LEU A 184 0.97 -11.36 -10.17
C LEU A 184 0.79 -11.82 -8.72
N MET A 185 1.84 -12.32 -8.07
CA MET A 185 1.79 -12.72 -6.66
C MET A 185 1.50 -11.54 -5.74
N LEU A 186 2.00 -10.36 -6.07
CA LEU A 186 1.66 -9.14 -5.36
C LEU A 186 0.19 -8.80 -5.56
N LEU A 187 -0.35 -8.88 -6.79
CA LEU A 187 -1.79 -8.70 -7.00
C LEU A 187 -2.60 -9.69 -6.15
N ILE A 188 -2.20 -10.97 -6.11
CA ILE A 188 -2.82 -12.00 -5.25
C ILE A 188 -2.69 -11.59 -3.77
N ALA A 189 -1.53 -11.10 -3.35
CA ALA A 189 -1.30 -10.61 -1.99
C ALA A 189 -2.15 -9.37 -1.68
N LEU A 190 -2.44 -8.50 -2.64
CA LEU A 190 -3.39 -7.40 -2.44
C LEU A 190 -4.82 -7.91 -2.26
N PHE A 191 -5.17 -9.10 -2.73
CA PHE A 191 -6.42 -9.75 -2.33
C PHE A 191 -6.39 -10.29 -0.89
N THR A 192 -5.31 -10.11 -0.11
CA THR A 192 -5.29 -10.27 1.37
C THR A 192 -5.79 -9.02 2.10
N LEU A 193 -6.12 -7.95 1.38
CA LEU A 193 -6.79 -6.77 1.93
C LEU A 193 -8.13 -6.99 2.64
N PRO A 194 -8.83 -8.15 2.54
CA PRO A 194 -9.87 -8.48 3.51
C PRO A 194 -9.42 -8.29 4.95
N GLY A 195 -8.14 -8.50 5.31
CA GLY A 195 -7.65 -8.18 6.65
C GLY A 195 -7.71 -6.70 7.00
N PHE A 196 -7.28 -5.82 6.09
CA PHE A 196 -7.36 -4.36 6.26
C PHE A 196 -8.82 -3.89 6.36
N PHE A 197 -9.68 -4.31 5.43
CA PHE A 197 -11.09 -3.91 5.44
C PHE A 197 -11.85 -4.50 6.62
N SER A 198 -11.53 -5.74 7.02
CA SER A 198 -12.11 -6.36 8.21
C SER A 198 -11.74 -5.59 9.46
N LEU A 199 -10.48 -5.19 9.60
CA LEU A 199 -10.05 -4.35 10.72
C LEU A 199 -10.80 -3.01 10.74
N ILE A 200 -10.94 -2.35 9.60
CA ILE A 200 -11.70 -1.09 9.51
C ILE A 200 -13.19 -1.29 9.84
N ILE A 201 -13.80 -2.39 9.38
CA ILE A 201 -15.20 -2.75 9.71
C ILE A 201 -15.35 -3.01 11.21
N ILE A 202 -14.43 -3.78 11.81
CA ILE A 202 -14.43 -4.06 13.25
C ILE A 202 -14.33 -2.75 14.03
N ILE A 203 -13.37 -1.89 13.69
CA ILE A 203 -13.23 -0.60 14.37
C ILE A 203 -14.50 0.24 14.18
N GLY A 204 -15.05 0.33 12.97
CA GLY A 204 -16.29 1.08 12.70
C GLY A 204 -17.49 0.57 13.52
N ALA A 205 -17.62 -0.75 13.68
CA ALA A 205 -18.63 -1.37 14.52
C ALA A 205 -18.39 -1.05 16.01
N LEU A 206 -17.15 -1.15 16.49
CA LEU A 206 -16.79 -0.75 17.86
C LEU A 206 -17.11 0.73 18.13
N LEU A 207 -16.81 1.61 17.17
CA LEU A 207 -17.13 3.04 17.28
C LEU A 207 -18.64 3.28 17.36
N SER A 208 -19.48 2.47 16.71
CA SER A 208 -20.95 2.64 16.83
C SER A 208 -21.48 2.35 18.25
N PHE A 209 -20.80 1.52 19.05
CA PHE A 209 -21.20 1.28 20.43
C PHE A 209 -20.89 2.45 21.36
N VAL A 210 -19.79 3.17 21.10
CA VAL A 210 -19.34 4.27 21.96
C VAL A 210 -19.74 5.65 21.45
N SER A 211 -20.22 5.74 20.20
CA SER A 211 -20.73 6.97 19.57
C SER A 211 -19.76 8.18 19.72
N PRO A 212 -18.52 8.08 19.19
CA PRO A 212 -17.51 9.13 19.32
C PRO A 212 -17.91 10.39 18.52
N ASP A 213 -17.25 11.52 18.82
CA ASP A 213 -17.46 12.78 18.10
C ASP A 213 -17.32 12.61 16.56
N PRO A 214 -18.39 12.84 15.78
CA PRO A 214 -18.38 12.72 14.32
C PRO A 214 -17.44 13.72 13.62
N SER A 215 -17.05 14.80 14.31
CA SER A 215 -16.09 15.77 13.78
C SER A 215 -14.65 15.26 13.81
N ASN A 216 -14.37 14.19 14.56
CA ASN A 216 -13.03 13.62 14.67
C ASN A 216 -12.57 13.02 13.33
N PRO A 217 -11.41 13.44 12.79
CA PRO A 217 -10.90 12.95 11.50
C PRO A 217 -10.67 11.44 11.43
N ILE A 218 -10.33 10.78 12.57
CA ILE A 218 -10.20 9.32 12.64
C ILE A 218 -11.56 8.67 12.37
N VAL A 219 -12.59 9.17 13.06
CA VAL A 219 -13.97 8.68 12.98
C VAL A 219 -14.51 8.86 11.56
N GLN A 220 -14.30 10.04 10.96
CA GLN A 220 -14.67 10.30 9.56
C GLN A 220 -13.94 9.37 8.58
N GLY A 221 -12.65 9.13 8.80
CA GLY A 221 -11.87 8.21 7.99
C GLY A 221 -12.40 6.78 8.07
N ILE A 222 -12.63 6.28 9.28
CA ILE A 222 -13.13 4.92 9.50
C ILE A 222 -14.52 4.75 8.87
N TYR A 223 -15.48 5.63 9.16
CA TYR A 223 -16.81 5.55 8.56
C TYR A 223 -16.80 5.77 7.05
N GLY A 224 -15.92 6.65 6.54
CA GLY A 224 -15.73 6.86 5.11
C GLY A 224 -15.30 5.61 4.36
N ILE A 225 -14.49 4.76 4.99
CA ILE A 225 -14.07 3.46 4.43
C ILE A 225 -15.08 2.35 4.74
N SER A 226 -15.62 2.26 5.95
CA SER A 226 -16.46 1.15 6.40
C SER A 226 -17.88 1.22 5.85
N GLU A 227 -18.48 2.42 5.76
CA GLU A 227 -19.88 2.60 5.34
C GLU A 227 -20.17 2.07 3.92
N PRO A 228 -19.37 2.36 2.88
CA PRO A 228 -19.57 1.78 1.55
C PRO A 228 -19.54 0.25 1.55
N LEU A 229 -18.71 -0.34 2.43
CA LEU A 229 -18.55 -1.79 2.55
C LEU A 229 -19.72 -2.42 3.31
N LEU A 230 -20.28 -1.73 4.31
CA LEU A 230 -21.40 -2.20 5.12
C LEU A 230 -22.77 -1.95 4.47
N ARG A 231 -22.91 -0.90 3.66
CA ARG A 231 -24.18 -0.48 3.05
C ARG A 231 -24.90 -1.58 2.26
N PRO A 232 -24.22 -2.44 1.46
CA PRO A 232 -24.87 -3.56 0.80
C PRO A 232 -25.47 -4.56 1.79
N PHE A 233 -24.76 -4.86 2.88
CA PHE A 233 -25.21 -5.79 3.92
C PHE A 233 -26.36 -5.21 4.73
N ARG A 234 -26.34 -3.92 5.05
CA ARG A 234 -27.46 -3.21 5.73
C ARG A 234 -28.76 -3.21 4.94
N ARG A 235 -28.70 -3.38 3.61
CA ARG A 235 -29.89 -3.53 2.77
C ARG A 235 -30.45 -4.96 2.77
N LEU A 236 -29.63 -5.94 3.12
CA LEU A 236 -29.98 -7.37 3.10
C LEU A 236 -30.33 -7.90 4.49
N VAL A 237 -29.64 -7.40 5.52
CA VAL A 237 -29.76 -7.85 6.90
C VAL A 237 -30.67 -6.88 7.66
N PRO A 238 -31.82 -7.33 8.18
CA PRO A 238 -32.68 -6.48 9.01
C PRO A 238 -32.03 -6.19 10.35
N LEU A 239 -32.39 -5.06 10.97
CA LEU A 239 -32.02 -4.76 12.35
C LEU A 239 -32.73 -5.75 13.28
N LEU A 240 -31.97 -6.54 14.03
CA LEU A 240 -32.52 -7.50 14.98
C LEU A 240 -32.42 -6.91 16.39
N GLY A 241 -33.56 -6.62 17.01
CA GLY A 241 -33.60 -6.04 18.36
C GLY A 241 -32.91 -4.68 18.47
N GLY A 242 -32.86 -3.89 17.39
CA GLY A 242 -32.17 -2.59 17.34
C GLY A 242 -30.65 -2.67 17.17
N ILE A 243 -30.08 -3.87 17.03
CA ILE A 243 -28.65 -4.08 16.82
C ILE A 243 -28.36 -4.32 15.33
N ASP A 244 -27.36 -3.63 14.79
CA ASP A 244 -26.88 -3.80 13.42
C ASP A 244 -25.91 -4.99 13.33
N PHE A 245 -26.38 -6.13 12.83
CA PHE A 245 -25.56 -7.32 12.56
C PHE A 245 -24.85 -7.28 11.19
N SER A 246 -25.04 -6.23 10.40
CA SER A 246 -24.39 -6.09 9.08
C SER A 246 -22.87 -6.22 9.13
N PRO A 247 -22.14 -5.68 10.14
CA PRO A 247 -20.70 -5.87 10.26
C PRO A 247 -20.29 -7.34 10.34
N PHE A 248 -21.03 -8.17 11.08
CA PHE A 248 -20.73 -9.59 11.21
C PHE A 248 -20.81 -10.32 9.86
N PHE A 249 -21.91 -10.11 9.12
CA PHE A 249 -22.09 -10.72 7.80
C PHE A 249 -21.11 -10.18 6.76
N ALA A 250 -20.78 -8.87 6.82
CA ALA A 250 -19.76 -8.28 5.97
C ALA A 250 -18.39 -8.93 6.21
N LEU A 251 -17.98 -9.12 7.48
CA LEU A 251 -16.73 -9.77 7.84
C LEU A 251 -16.65 -11.20 7.32
N LEU A 252 -17.70 -12.00 7.51
CA LEU A 252 -17.77 -13.35 6.96
C LEU A 252 -17.62 -13.33 5.44
N PHE A 253 -18.37 -12.47 4.75
CA PHE A 253 -18.30 -12.36 3.30
C PHE A 253 -16.89 -12.01 2.82
N PHE A 254 -16.27 -10.95 3.36
CA PHE A 254 -14.93 -10.54 2.94
C PHE A 254 -13.88 -11.61 3.22
N GLN A 255 -13.98 -12.32 4.35
CA GLN A 255 -13.07 -13.40 4.71
C GLN A 255 -13.18 -14.58 3.73
N PHE A 256 -14.40 -15.08 3.49
CA PHE A 256 -14.60 -16.22 2.58
C PHE A 256 -14.37 -15.87 1.11
N ALA A 257 -14.85 -14.71 0.66
CA ALA A 257 -14.62 -14.23 -0.71
C ALA A 257 -13.12 -14.03 -0.96
N GLY A 258 -12.40 -13.43 0.00
CA GLY A 258 -10.95 -13.29 -0.04
C GLY A 258 -10.22 -14.61 -0.21
N MET A 259 -10.50 -15.58 0.67
CA MET A 259 -9.90 -16.92 0.60
C MET A 259 -10.23 -17.63 -0.73
N GLY A 260 -11.47 -17.53 -1.20
CA GLY A 260 -11.91 -18.15 -2.45
C GLY A 260 -11.17 -17.59 -3.67
N VAL A 261 -11.13 -16.26 -3.80
CA VAL A 261 -10.43 -15.56 -4.88
C VAL A 261 -8.94 -15.89 -4.86
N GLN A 262 -8.30 -15.85 -3.68
CA GLN A 262 -6.88 -16.21 -3.55
C GLN A 262 -6.59 -17.63 -4.01
N LYS A 263 -7.37 -18.62 -3.55
CA LYS A 263 -7.19 -20.02 -3.96
C LYS A 263 -7.36 -20.19 -5.48
N LEU A 264 -8.35 -19.53 -6.07
CA LEU A 264 -8.59 -19.57 -7.51
C LEU A 264 -7.42 -18.95 -8.29
N LEU A 265 -6.93 -17.79 -7.87
CA LEU A 265 -5.79 -17.13 -8.51
C LEU A 265 -4.50 -17.95 -8.37
N GLN A 266 -4.24 -18.52 -7.19
CA GLN A 266 -3.08 -19.40 -6.96
C GLN A 266 -3.16 -20.66 -7.83
N LYS A 267 -4.34 -21.30 -7.90
CA LYS A 267 -4.56 -22.46 -8.77
C LYS A 267 -4.38 -22.09 -10.24
N GLY A 268 -4.94 -20.96 -10.68
CA GLY A 268 -4.76 -20.45 -12.04
C GLY A 268 -3.30 -20.20 -12.38
N LEU A 269 -2.56 -19.54 -11.49
CA LEU A 269 -1.13 -19.31 -11.64
C LEU A 269 -0.36 -20.63 -11.70
N PHE A 270 -0.63 -21.58 -10.79
CA PHE A 270 -0.03 -22.91 -10.80
C PHE A 270 -0.29 -23.64 -12.12
N LEU A 271 -1.53 -23.61 -12.63
CA LEU A 271 -1.86 -24.21 -13.92
C LEU A 271 -1.13 -23.53 -15.07
N LEU A 272 -1.06 -22.20 -15.10
CA LEU A 272 -0.32 -21.47 -16.14
C LEU A 272 1.18 -21.80 -16.13
N LEU A 273 1.79 -21.91 -14.95
CA LEU A 273 3.21 -22.28 -14.81
C LEU A 273 3.49 -23.72 -15.24
N ASN A 274 2.53 -24.63 -15.09
CA ASN A 274 2.67 -26.05 -15.47
C ASN A 274 2.16 -26.38 -16.88
N ALA A 275 1.29 -25.56 -17.46
CA ALA A 275 0.73 -25.76 -18.80
C ALA A 275 1.75 -25.47 -19.93
N TYR A 276 2.80 -24.70 -19.63
CA TYR A 276 3.90 -24.41 -20.55
C TYR A 276 5.20 -25.06 -20.05
N PRO A 277 5.53 -26.29 -20.47
CA PRO A 277 6.75 -27.00 -20.05
C PRO A 277 8.05 -26.35 -20.53
N VAL A 278 8.00 -25.26 -21.31
CA VAL A 278 9.18 -24.42 -21.59
C VAL A 278 9.79 -23.83 -20.30
N LEU A 279 9.04 -23.84 -19.19
CA LEU A 279 9.49 -23.47 -17.85
C LEU A 279 9.85 -24.65 -16.93
N SER A 280 9.70 -25.89 -17.42
CA SER A 280 10.28 -27.04 -16.76
C SER A 280 11.79 -27.02 -16.97
N LEU A 281 12.50 -26.58 -15.92
CA LEU A 281 13.94 -26.46 -15.92
C LEU A 281 14.59 -27.86 -16.09
N PRO A 282 15.58 -28.04 -16.99
CA PRO A 282 16.14 -29.36 -17.30
C PRO A 282 16.89 -30.08 -16.17
N TRP A 283 17.11 -29.48 -15.00
CA TRP A 283 17.96 -30.05 -13.94
C TRP A 283 17.20 -30.81 -12.85
N ARG A 284 16.01 -31.34 -13.17
CA ARG A 284 15.43 -32.46 -12.39
C ARG A 284 15.83 -33.78 -13.05
N SER A 285 17.10 -34.13 -12.89
CA SER A 285 17.65 -35.48 -13.03
C SER A 285 18.93 -35.54 -12.22
#